data_AF-A0A2C9LLW4-F1
#
_entry.id   AF-A0A2C9LLW4-F1
#
_cell.length_a   1.000
_cell.length_b   1.000
_cell.length_c   1.000
_cell.angle_alpha   90.00
_cell.angle_beta   90.00
_cell.angle_gamma   90.00
#
_symmetry.space_group_name_H-M   'P 1'
#
loop_
_entity.id
_entity.type
_entity.pdbx_description
1 polymer ?
#
loop_
_entity_poly.entity_id
_entity_poly.type
_entity_poly.pdbx_seq_one_letter_code
_entity_poly.pdbx_strand_id
1 'polypeptide(L)'
;MNQRETLIQHDVPWEKVGADLMEVDGRQYLITVDYYSNFIEYDYLSTTSQDVIRKLKGQFARFGAPKILITDGGQQFSSNEFLRFTRRWNINHIRSDPGYPRTNGKAEAAVNIMKNLILKTKHNGDDPYEALLELRNTPRH
;
A
#
# COMPACT_ATOMS: atom_id res chain seq x y z
N MET A 1 -24.63 -19.93 -1.54
CA MET A 1 -24.62 -19.36 -0.18
C MET A 1 -23.34 -18.54 -0.05
N ASN A 2 -23.43 -17.21 -0.20
CA ASN A 2 -22.26 -16.33 -0.33
C ASN A 2 -21.87 -15.85 1.08
N GLN A 3 -20.94 -16.57 1.73
CA GLN A 3 -20.37 -16.10 2.98
C GLN A 3 -19.60 -14.80 2.70
N ARG A 4 -20.11 -13.70 3.24
CA ARG A 4 -19.35 -12.46 3.36
C ARG A 4 -18.19 -12.76 4.31
N GLU A 5 -17.04 -13.15 3.78
CA GLU A 5 -15.80 -13.03 4.54
C GLU A 5 -15.62 -11.54 4.81
N THR A 6 -15.98 -11.15 6.03
CA THR A 6 -15.69 -9.85 6.62
C THR A 6 -14.22 -9.55 6.37
N LEU A 7 -13.86 -8.30 6.06
CA LEU A 7 -12.46 -7.87 5.99
C LEU A 7 -11.81 -8.15 7.35
N ILE A 8 -11.26 -9.34 7.55
CA ILE A 8 -10.71 -9.78 8.82
C ILE A 8 -9.54 -8.85 9.13
N GLN A 9 -9.73 -8.05 10.17
CA GLN A 9 -8.66 -7.27 10.76
C GLN A 9 -7.65 -8.28 11.33
N HIS A 10 -6.39 -8.10 10.99
CA HIS A 10 -5.34 -8.99 11.48
C HIS A 10 -5.13 -8.72 12.96
N ASP A 11 -4.56 -9.68 13.70
CA ASP A 11 -4.38 -9.55 15.15
C ASP A 11 -3.11 -8.78 15.52
N VAL A 12 -2.19 -8.62 14.58
CA VAL A 12 -0.86 -8.00 14.81
C VAL A 12 -0.62 -6.83 13.86
N PRO A 13 -0.24 -5.65 14.37
CA PRO A 13 0.16 -4.50 13.55
C PRO A 13 1.26 -4.86 12.55
N TRP A 14 1.12 -4.38 11.31
CA TRP A 14 2.13 -4.51 10.26
C TRP A 14 2.49 -5.96 9.85
N GLU A 15 1.77 -6.97 10.34
CA GLU A 15 2.01 -8.36 9.95
C GLU A 15 1.55 -8.63 8.50
N LYS A 16 0.48 -7.94 8.09
CA LYS A 16 -0.07 -7.99 6.74
C LYS A 16 -0.19 -6.58 6.16
N VAL A 17 0.49 -6.38 5.04
CA VAL A 17 0.53 -5.10 4.33
C VAL A 17 -0.07 -5.28 2.94
N GLY A 18 -0.94 -4.36 2.53
CA GLY A 18 -1.34 -4.20 1.13
C GLY A 18 -0.51 -3.12 0.48
N ALA A 19 -0.19 -3.29 -0.80
CA ALA A 19 0.51 -2.30 -1.59
C ALA A 19 -0.14 -2.17 -2.96
N ASP A 20 -0.18 -0.94 -3.45
CA ASP A 20 -0.71 -0.62 -4.77
C ASP A 20 -0.01 0.62 -5.34
N LEU A 21 -0.11 0.79 -6.66
CA LEU A 21 0.47 1.92 -7.36
C LEU A 21 -0.63 2.91 -7.74
N MET A 22 -0.33 4.20 -7.61
CA MET A 22 -1.23 5.26 -8.06
C MET A 22 -0.48 6.30 -8.88
N GLU A 23 -1.19 6.92 -9.82
CA GLU A 23 -0.70 8.05 -10.59
C GLU A 23 -1.59 9.27 -10.38
N VAL A 24 -0.95 10.42 -10.12
CA VAL A 24 -1.60 11.73 -10.01
C VAL A 24 -0.72 12.74 -10.73
N ASP A 25 -1.27 13.43 -11.73
CA ASP A 25 -0.58 14.46 -12.52
C ASP A 25 0.76 13.98 -13.12
N GLY A 26 0.79 12.77 -13.68
CA GLY A 26 2.00 12.17 -14.27
C GLY A 26 3.07 11.79 -13.25
N ARG A 27 2.76 11.84 -11.95
CA ARG A 27 3.64 11.38 -10.86
C ARG A 27 3.11 10.05 -10.32
N GLN A 28 4.00 9.07 -10.22
CA GLN A 28 3.67 7.77 -9.68
C GLN A 28 4.02 7.68 -8.20
N TYR A 29 3.19 6.96 -7.45
CA TYR A 29 3.36 6.74 -6.03
C TYR A 29 3.11 5.28 -5.68
N LEU A 30 3.87 4.78 -4.71
CA LEU A 30 3.59 3.54 -4.01
C LEU A 30 2.73 3.86 -2.79
N ILE A 31 1.57 3.24 -2.69
CA ILE A 31 0.73 3.27 -1.49
C ILE A 31 0.91 1.94 -0.77
N THR A 32 1.13 2.00 0.54
CA THR A 32 1.05 0.81 1.39
C THR A 32 0.11 1.05 2.55
N VAL A 33 -0.59 -0.01 2.95
CA VAL A 33 -1.57 0.03 4.04
C VAL A 33 -1.41 -1.17 4.95
N ASP A 34 -1.37 -0.90 6.25
CA ASP A 34 -1.44 -1.93 7.29
C ASP A 34 -2.87 -2.47 7.42
N TYR A 35 -3.03 -3.80 7.32
CA TYR A 35 -4.34 -4.42 7.46
C TYR A 35 -4.85 -4.44 8.91
N TYR A 36 -4.00 -4.22 9.91
CA TYR A 36 -4.43 -4.09 11.30
C TYR A 36 -5.04 -2.70 11.56
N SER A 37 -4.27 -1.62 11.38
CA SER A 37 -4.67 -0.26 11.78
C SER A 37 -5.26 0.60 10.66
N ASN A 38 -5.21 0.12 9.40
CA ASN A 38 -5.40 0.94 8.20
C ASN A 38 -4.37 2.09 8.09
N PHE A 39 -3.22 2.00 8.77
CA PHE A 39 -2.17 3.01 8.66
C PHE A 39 -1.62 3.04 7.23
N ILE A 40 -1.57 4.23 6.63
CA ILE A 40 -1.18 4.43 5.22
C ILE A 40 0.21 5.09 5.16
N GLU A 41 1.09 4.54 4.35
CA GLU A 41 2.31 5.20 3.87
C GLU A 41 2.18 5.45 2.36
N TYR A 42 2.76 6.56 1.89
CA TYR A 42 2.91 6.81 0.47
C TYR A 42 4.35 7.24 0.16
N ASP A 43 4.84 6.79 -1.00
CA ASP A 43 6.18 7.10 -1.48
C ASP A 43 6.12 7.54 -2.94
N TYR A 44 6.77 8.65 -3.27
CA TYR A 44 6.99 9.03 -4.67
C TYR A 44 7.91 8.02 -5.37
N LEU A 45 7.56 7.67 -6.61
CA LEU A 45 8.29 6.72 -7.45
C LEU A 45 8.84 7.38 -8.72
N SER A 46 10.03 6.93 -9.13
CA SER A 46 10.63 7.22 -10.43
C SER A 46 10.36 6.11 -11.47
N THR A 47 9.30 5.29 -11.26
CA THR A 47 8.67 4.38 -12.25
C THR A 47 9.19 2.93 -12.36
N THR A 48 10.26 2.51 -11.66
CA THR A 48 10.83 1.14 -11.83
C THR A 48 10.54 0.17 -10.68
N SER A 49 10.54 -1.15 -10.97
CA SER A 49 10.45 -2.20 -9.94
C SER A 49 11.53 -2.09 -8.86
N GLN A 50 12.74 -1.70 -9.26
CA GLN A 50 13.85 -1.48 -8.32
C GLN A 50 13.56 -0.32 -7.35
N ASP A 51 12.89 0.72 -7.83
CA ASP A 51 12.50 1.84 -6.98
C ASP A 51 11.40 1.42 -5.99
N VAL A 52 10.38 0.69 -6.45
CA VAL A 52 9.37 0.08 -5.56
C VAL A 52 10.02 -0.77 -4.47
N ILE A 53 10.97 -1.65 -4.83
CA ILE A 53 11.70 -2.48 -3.86
C ILE A 53 12.47 -1.61 -2.86
N ARG A 54 13.11 -0.53 -3.32
CA ARG A 54 13.86 0.39 -2.44
C ARG A 54 12.92 1.05 -1.42
N LYS A 55 11.76 1.52 -1.86
CA LYS A 55 10.74 2.13 -1.00
C LYS A 55 10.20 1.14 0.04
N LEU A 56 9.81 -0.06 -0.40
CA LEU A 56 9.34 -1.12 0.50
C LEU A 56 10.41 -1.51 1.51
N LYS A 57 11.68 -1.67 1.12
CA LYS A 57 12.77 -1.93 2.07
C LYS A 57 12.91 -0.82 3.11
N GLY A 58 12.78 0.44 2.71
CA GLY A 58 12.81 1.58 3.63
C GLY A 58 11.65 1.56 4.63
N GLN A 59 10.43 1.24 4.18
CA GLN A 59 9.28 1.07 5.06
C GLN A 59 9.47 -0.13 6.01
N PHE A 60 9.90 -1.28 5.48
CA PHE A 60 10.10 -2.51 6.26
C PHE A 60 11.24 -2.40 7.26
N ALA A 61 12.28 -1.59 6.99
CA ALA A 61 13.32 -1.30 7.96
C ALA A 61 12.82 -0.42 9.12
N ARG A 62 11.79 0.41 8.90
CA ARG A 62 11.19 1.29 9.93
C ARG A 62 10.21 0.53 10.82
N PHE A 63 9.34 -0.30 10.24
CA PHE A 63 8.22 -0.92 10.95
C PHE A 63 8.40 -2.42 11.19
N GLY A 64 9.41 -3.04 10.57
CA GLY A 64 9.56 -4.49 10.48
C GLY A 64 9.10 -5.02 9.11
N ALA A 65 9.67 -6.18 8.73
CA ALA A 65 9.24 -6.88 7.53
C ALA A 65 7.89 -7.57 7.79
N PRO A 66 6.87 -7.37 6.93
CA PRO A 66 5.60 -8.04 7.10
C PRO A 66 5.74 -9.54 6.79
N LYS A 67 4.86 -10.37 7.36
CA LYS A 67 4.77 -11.78 6.97
C LYS A 67 4.07 -11.93 5.64
N ILE A 68 3.05 -11.10 5.38
CA ILE A 68 2.23 -11.15 4.17
C ILE A 68 2.25 -9.79 3.49
N LEU A 69 2.62 -9.79 2.21
CA LEU A 69 2.49 -8.63 1.33
C LEU A 69 1.46 -8.95 0.25
N ILE A 70 0.37 -8.18 0.19
CA ILE A 70 -0.61 -8.25 -0.89
C ILE A 70 -0.32 -7.13 -1.89
N THR A 71 -0.25 -7.46 -3.17
CA THR A 71 -0.15 -6.47 -4.24
C THR A 71 -1.17 -6.74 -5.33
N ASP A 72 -1.40 -5.75 -6.18
CA ASP A 72 -2.13 -5.95 -7.42
C ASP A 72 -1.30 -6.74 -8.46
N GLY A 73 -1.87 -6.90 -9.66
CA GLY A 73 -1.23 -7.56 -10.80
C GLY A 73 -0.18 -6.71 -11.53
N GLY A 74 0.23 -5.57 -10.98
CA GLY A 74 1.17 -4.64 -11.61
C GLY A 74 2.49 -5.29 -12.04
N GLN A 75 3.06 -4.82 -13.16
CA GLN A 75 4.31 -5.35 -13.71
C GLN A 75 5.48 -5.19 -12.74
N GLN A 76 5.46 -4.14 -11.93
CA GLN A 76 6.49 -3.83 -10.94
C GLN A 76 6.57 -4.92 -9.85
N PHE A 77 5.42 -5.47 -9.44
CA PHE A 77 5.32 -6.51 -8.42
C PHE A 77 5.54 -7.92 -8.96
N SER A 78 5.48 -8.11 -10.28
CA SER A 78 5.67 -9.42 -10.93
C SER A 78 7.07 -9.63 -11.52
N SER A 79 7.94 -8.62 -11.44
CA SER A 79 9.33 -8.73 -11.90
C SER A 79 10.13 -9.78 -11.11
N ASN A 80 11.10 -10.42 -11.77
CA ASN A 80 11.98 -11.40 -11.13
C ASN A 80 12.76 -10.79 -9.94
N GLU A 81 13.12 -9.52 -10.05
CA GLU A 81 13.80 -8.78 -8.98
C GLU A 81 12.91 -8.65 -7.74
N PHE A 82 11.61 -8.41 -7.92
CA PHE A 82 10.64 -8.32 -6.85
C PHE A 82 10.42 -9.68 -6.17
N LEU A 83 10.25 -10.74 -6.96
CA LEU A 83 10.12 -12.12 -6.45
C LEU A 83 11.37 -12.54 -5.66
N ARG A 84 12.57 -12.18 -6.12
CA ARG A 84 13.82 -12.45 -5.40
C ARG A 84 13.89 -11.65 -4.09
N PHE A 85 13.40 -10.42 -4.09
CA PHE A 85 13.34 -9.58 -2.90
C PHE A 85 12.42 -10.19 -1.83
N THR A 86 11.17 -10.52 -2.16
CA THR A 86 10.20 -11.06 -1.20
C THR A 86 10.66 -12.39 -0.62
N ARG A 87 11.22 -13.28 -1.45
CA ARG A 87 11.86 -14.53 -0.99
C ARG A 87 13.01 -14.28 -0.03
N ARG A 88 13.93 -13.35 -0.35
CA ARG A 88 15.08 -13.05 0.52
C ARG A 88 14.68 -12.47 1.87
N TRP A 89 13.57 -11.74 1.92
CA TRP A 89 13.04 -11.14 3.14
C TRP A 89 12.04 -12.05 3.87
N ASN A 90 11.85 -13.28 3.37
CA ASN A 90 10.92 -14.26 3.92
C ASN A 90 9.47 -13.75 4.00
N ILE A 91 9.07 -12.99 2.98
CA ILE A 91 7.73 -12.39 2.85
C ILE A 91 6.88 -13.30 1.97
N ASN A 92 5.72 -13.69 2.46
CA ASN A 92 4.70 -14.35 1.65
C ASN A 92 4.00 -13.32 0.75
N HIS A 93 4.41 -13.25 -0.51
CA HIS A 93 3.84 -12.33 -1.50
C HIS A 93 2.62 -12.96 -2.17
N ILE A 94 1.46 -12.34 -1.96
CA ILE A 94 0.19 -12.73 -2.56
C ILE A 94 -0.18 -11.66 -3.59
N ARG A 95 -0.51 -12.09 -4.81
CA ARG A 95 -1.04 -11.19 -5.84
C ARG A 95 -2.56 -11.32 -5.87
N SER A 96 -3.27 -10.19 -5.88
CA SER A 96 -4.72 -10.21 -6.10
C SER A 96 -5.00 -10.45 -7.57
N ASP A 97 -5.77 -11.51 -7.88
CA ASP A 97 -6.28 -11.74 -9.23
C ASP A 97 -7.37 -10.73 -9.59
N PRO A 98 -7.52 -10.34 -10.86
CA PRO A 98 -8.61 -9.47 -11.32
C PRO A 98 -10.01 -10.00 -10.99
N GLY A 99 -10.16 -11.31 -10.83
CA GLY A 99 -11.41 -11.98 -10.44
C GLY A 99 -11.67 -12.02 -8.92
N TYR A 100 -10.69 -11.65 -8.09
CA TYR A 100 -10.79 -11.65 -6.63
C TYR A 100 -10.38 -10.30 -6.01
N PRO A 101 -11.06 -9.19 -6.39
CA PRO A 101 -10.73 -7.83 -5.93
C PRO A 101 -10.76 -7.66 -4.40
N ARG A 102 -11.42 -8.58 -3.68
CA ARG A 102 -11.50 -8.54 -2.21
C ARG A 102 -10.16 -8.70 -1.50
N THR A 103 -9.14 -9.31 -2.13
CA THR A 103 -7.85 -9.56 -1.45
C THR A 103 -7.04 -8.28 -1.24
N ASN A 104 -7.04 -7.34 -2.20
CA ASN A 104 -6.31 -6.06 -2.10
C ASN A 104 -7.19 -4.84 -1.78
N GLY A 105 -8.47 -5.04 -1.42
CA GLY A 105 -9.43 -3.94 -1.27
C GLY A 105 -9.05 -2.86 -0.25
N LYS A 106 -8.19 -3.15 0.75
CA LYS A 106 -7.67 -2.11 1.64
C LYS A 106 -6.66 -1.19 0.94
N ALA A 107 -5.80 -1.73 0.09
CA ALA A 107 -4.86 -0.92 -0.67
C ALA A 107 -5.60 -0.05 -1.71
N GLU A 108 -6.61 -0.60 -2.39
CA GLU A 108 -7.48 0.16 -3.29
C GLU A 108 -8.20 1.32 -2.57
N ALA A 109 -8.73 1.05 -1.37
CA ALA A 109 -9.34 2.09 -0.54
C ALA A 109 -8.32 3.16 -0.13
N ALA A 110 -7.11 2.75 0.25
CA ALA A 110 -6.01 3.65 0.60
C ALA A 110 -5.58 4.52 -0.60
N VAL A 111 -5.50 3.95 -1.81
CA VAL A 111 -5.23 4.68 -3.05
C VAL A 111 -6.28 5.77 -3.28
N ASN A 112 -7.57 5.45 -3.13
CA ASN A 112 -8.63 6.44 -3.28
C ASN A 112 -8.54 7.56 -2.24
N ILE A 113 -8.22 7.24 -0.98
CA ILE A 113 -8.01 8.24 0.07
C ILE A 113 -6.84 9.16 -0.30
N MET A 114 -5.68 8.59 -0.65
CA MET A 114 -4.47 9.36 -0.97
C MET A 114 -4.63 10.19 -2.23
N LYS A 115 -5.31 9.68 -3.26
CA LYS A 115 -5.61 10.42 -4.48
C LYS A 115 -6.44 11.67 -4.18
N ASN A 116 -7.50 11.53 -3.39
CA ASN A 116 -8.33 12.66 -2.99
C ASN A 116 -7.57 13.65 -2.11
N LEU A 117 -6.73 13.17 -1.20
CA LEU A 117 -5.90 14.01 -0.33
C LEU A 117 -4.94 14.88 -1.17
N ILE A 118 -4.17 14.27 -2.07
CA ILE A 118 -3.21 14.98 -2.92
C ILE A 118 -3.91 16.00 -3.85
N LEU A 119 -5.05 15.63 -4.43
CA LEU A 119 -5.80 16.55 -5.29
C LEU A 119 -6.36 17.74 -4.52
N LYS A 120 -6.86 17.52 -3.29
CA LYS A 120 -7.36 18.60 -2.42
C LYS A 120 -6.24 19.54 -1.98
N THR A 121 -5.12 19.01 -1.49
CA THR A 121 -4.02 19.87 -1.05
C THR A 121 -3.46 20.68 -2.21
N LYS A 122 -3.33 20.09 -3.40
CA LYS A 122 -2.93 20.83 -4.61
C LYS A 122 -3.93 21.93 -4.99
N HIS A 123 -5.23 21.66 -4.92
CA HIS A 123 -6.26 22.65 -5.24
C HIS A 123 -6.22 23.86 -4.28
N ASN A 124 -5.99 23.60 -3.00
CA ASN A 124 -5.99 24.62 -1.95
C ASN A 124 -4.63 25.31 -1.76
N GLY A 125 -3.54 24.70 -2.24
CA GLY A 125 -2.18 25.16 -1.97
C GLY A 125 -1.61 24.69 -0.62
N ASP A 126 -2.18 23.62 -0.03
CA ASP A 126 -1.80 23.08 1.27
C ASP A 126 -0.62 22.08 1.17
N ASP A 127 0.05 21.79 2.29
CA ASP A 127 1.09 20.76 2.35
C ASP A 127 0.47 19.35 2.43
N PRO A 128 0.76 18.44 1.48
CA PRO A 128 0.27 17.06 1.53
C PRO A 128 0.74 16.27 2.76
N TYR A 129 1.87 16.60 3.36
CA TYR A 129 2.35 15.93 4.58
C TYR A 129 1.58 16.36 5.82
N GLU A 130 1.13 17.62 5.90
CA GLU A 130 0.24 18.07 6.98
C GLU A 130 -1.12 17.37 6.87
N ALA A 131 -1.71 17.34 5.68
CA ALA A 131 -2.96 16.60 5.45
C ALA A 131 -2.83 15.10 5.74
N LEU A 132 -1.68 14.49 5.43
CA LEU A 132 -1.40 13.10 5.80
C LEU A 132 -1.31 12.92 7.32
N LEU A 133 -0.67 13.86 8.02
CA LEU A 133 -0.57 13.83 9.48
C LEU A 133 -1.96 13.91 10.12
N GLU A 134 -2.83 14.79 9.64
CA GLU A 134 -4.24 14.88 10.07
C GLU A 134 -5.00 13.57 9.83
N LEU A 135 -4.83 12.99 8.63
CA LEU A 135 -5.44 11.70 8.28
C LEU A 135 -5.00 10.57 9.24
N ARG A 136 -3.75 10.62 9.71
CA ARG A 136 -3.19 9.64 10.66
C ARG A 136 -3.66 9.87 12.10
N ASN A 137 -3.92 11.12 12.46
CA ASN A 137 -4.40 11.49 13.80
C ASN A 137 -5.92 11.37 13.97
N THR A 138 -6.66 11.23 12.87
CA THR A 138 -8.13 11.10 12.91
C THR A 138 -8.54 9.72 13.45
N PRO A 139 -9.25 9.64 14.59
CA PRO A 139 -9.75 8.37 15.11
C PRO A 139 -10.69 7.72 14.10
N ARG A 140 -10.42 6.46 13.75
CA ARG A 140 -11.28 5.67 12.89
C ARG A 140 -12.13 4.78 13.80
N HIS A 141 -13.37 5.18 14.03
CA HIS A 141 -14.38 4.43 14.78
C HIS A 141 -14.93 3.26 13.99
#